data_AF-A0A920SS88-F1
#
_entry.id   AF-A0A920SS88-F1
#
_cell.length_a   1.000
_cell.length_b   1.000
_cell.length_c   1.000
_cell.angle_alpha   90.00
_cell.angle_beta   90.00
_cell.angle_gamma   90.00
#
_symmetry.space_group_name_H-M   'P 1'
#
loop_
_entity.id
_entity.type
_entity.pdbx_description
1 polymer ?
#
loop_
_entity_poly.entity_id
_entity_poly.type
_entity_poly.pdbx_seq_one_letter_code
_entity_poly.pdbx_strand_id
1 'polypeptide(L)'
;MKRSMLLLSLSLMLVTFPAAAQQGSRIAHQSTEGRPFSPAIQVDKTYWLSGKLGATSQTREMNEGRTAAETHNIMRSFQELLGELGMDLSNIVRLQYT
;
A
#
# COMPACT_ATOMS: atom_id res chain seq x y z
N MET A 1 -42.14 -20.58 16.06
CA MET A 1 -41.59 -20.24 14.73
C MET A 1 -41.07 -18.80 14.65
N LYS A 2 -41.90 -17.76 14.84
CA LYS A 2 -41.48 -16.34 14.73
C LYS A 2 -40.33 -15.93 15.67
N ARG A 3 -40.35 -16.39 16.93
CA ARG A 3 -39.28 -16.12 17.93
C ARG A 3 -37.96 -16.83 17.61
N SER A 4 -38.01 -18.07 17.10
CA SER A 4 -36.81 -18.79 16.65
C SER A 4 -36.18 -18.17 15.41
N MET A 5 -36.99 -17.65 14.46
CA MET A 5 -36.46 -16.89 13.32
C MET A 5 -35.80 -15.59 13.78
N LEU A 6 -36.39 -14.87 14.74
CA LEU A 6 -35.82 -13.63 15.27
C LEU A 6 -34.47 -13.87 15.96
N LEU A 7 -34.38 -14.92 16.78
CA LEU A 7 -33.14 -15.31 17.45
C LEU A 7 -32.07 -15.76 16.45
N LEU A 8 -32.44 -16.52 15.41
CA LEU A 8 -31.51 -16.94 14.36
C LEU A 8 -30.97 -15.73 13.57
N SER A 9 -31.84 -14.77 13.24
CA SER A 9 -31.41 -13.53 12.56
C SER A 9 -30.51 -12.65 13.44
N LEU A 10 -30.78 -12.58 14.75
CA LEU A 10 -29.98 -11.81 15.69
C LEU A 10 -28.60 -12.44 15.92
N SER A 11 -28.53 -13.76 16.02
CA SER A 11 -27.27 -14.50 16.08
C SER A 11 -26.44 -14.35 14.80
N LEU A 12 -27.08 -14.36 13.62
CA LEU A 12 -26.38 -14.15 12.35
C LEU A 12 -25.82 -12.72 12.23
N MET A 13 -26.53 -11.72 12.75
CA MET A 13 -26.00 -10.36 12.87
C MET A 13 -24.79 -10.29 13.81
N LEU A 14 -24.89 -10.87 15.01
CA LEU A 14 -23.81 -10.82 16.02
C LEU A 14 -22.48 -11.41 15.54
N VAL A 15 -22.49 -12.35 14.59
CA VAL A 15 -21.28 -12.98 14.04
C VAL A 15 -20.72 -12.21 12.83
N THR A 16 -21.55 -11.55 12.02
CA THR A 16 -21.12 -10.91 10.76
C THR A 16 -20.47 -9.54 10.95
N PHE A 17 -20.91 -8.75 11.93
CA PHE A 17 -20.34 -7.43 12.22
C PHE A 17 -18.87 -7.44 12.67
N PRO A 18 -18.44 -8.28 13.63
CA PRO A 18 -17.04 -8.28 14.07
C PRO A 18 -16.07 -8.75 12.99
N ALA A 19 -16.49 -9.69 12.11
CA ALA A 19 -15.63 -10.19 11.04
C ALA A 19 -15.28 -9.10 10.00
N ALA A 20 -16.24 -8.26 9.63
CA ALA A 20 -15.99 -7.13 8.72
C ALA A 20 -15.12 -6.04 9.35
N ALA A 21 -15.22 -5.85 10.68
CA ALA A 21 -14.37 -4.91 11.43
C ALA A 21 -12.95 -5.45 11.69
N GLN A 22 -12.73 -6.76 11.51
CA GLN A 22 -11.44 -7.42 11.67
C GLN A 22 -10.64 -7.55 10.36
N GLN A 23 -11.02 -6.81 9.31
CA GLN A 23 -10.22 -6.67 8.10
C GLN A 23 -8.93 -5.86 8.42
N GLY A 24 -8.04 -6.45 9.20
CA GLY A 24 -6.80 -5.83 9.67
C GLY A 24 -5.85 -5.49 8.54
N SER A 25 -4.71 -4.89 8.89
CA SER A 25 -3.70 -4.46 7.91
C SER A 25 -3.32 -5.63 6.98
N ARG A 26 -3.51 -5.43 5.67
CA ARG A 26 -3.07 -6.38 4.66
C ARG A 26 -1.68 -5.97 4.17
N ILE A 27 -0.71 -6.86 4.35
CA ILE A 27 0.60 -6.72 3.70
C ILE A 27 0.37 -6.97 2.21
N ALA A 28 0.35 -5.89 1.42
CA ALA A 28 0.15 -5.98 -0.02
C ALA A 28 1.41 -6.48 -0.73
N HIS A 29 2.58 -6.18 -0.16
CA HIS A 29 3.88 -6.68 -0.59
C HIS A 29 4.73 -7.05 0.62
N GLN A 30 5.18 -8.31 0.71
CA GLN A 30 6.09 -8.72 1.79
C GLN A 30 7.44 -8.00 1.67
N SER A 31 8.13 -7.87 2.80
CA SER A 31 9.52 -7.43 2.80
C SER A 31 10.37 -8.35 1.93
N THR A 32 11.17 -7.78 1.03
CA THR A 32 12.26 -8.53 0.41
C THR A 32 13.30 -8.88 1.47
N GLU A 33 13.99 -10.02 1.31
CA GLU A 33 15.10 -10.42 2.18
C GLU A 33 16.08 -9.26 2.42
N GLY A 34 16.47 -9.06 3.69
CA GLY A 34 17.40 -8.02 4.10
C GLY A 34 16.80 -6.61 4.30
N ARG A 35 15.49 -6.42 4.14
CA ARG A 35 14.83 -5.11 4.39
C ARG A 35 13.75 -5.22 5.46
N PRO A 36 13.86 -4.52 6.61
CA PRO A 36 12.87 -4.60 7.69
C PRO A 36 11.61 -3.75 7.42
N PHE A 37 11.15 -3.68 6.17
CA PHE A 37 9.97 -2.92 5.78
C PHE A 37 9.28 -3.52 4.54
N SER A 38 7.97 -3.29 4.44
CA SER A 38 7.16 -3.67 3.29
C SER A 38 7.10 -2.52 2.26
N PRO A 39 7.17 -2.79 0.95
CA PRO A 39 6.98 -1.75 -0.07
C PRO A 39 5.65 -1.01 0.03
N ALA A 40 4.58 -1.73 0.38
CA ALA A 40 3.24 -1.18 0.60
C ALA A 40 2.48 -1.99 1.67
N ILE A 41 1.78 -1.27 2.56
CA ILE A 41 0.85 -1.84 3.54
C ILE A 41 -0.52 -1.20 3.32
N GLN A 42 -1.57 -2.02 3.23
CA GLN A 42 -2.94 -1.54 3.19
C GLN A 42 -3.53 -1.55 4.59
N VAL A 43 -4.08 -0.42 5.02
CA VAL A 43 -4.90 -0.30 6.23
C VAL A 43 -6.25 0.26 5.80
N ASP A 44 -7.31 -0.52 5.99
CA ASP A 44 -8.65 -0.24 5.45
C ASP A 44 -8.60 0.04 3.93
N LYS A 45 -8.89 1.29 3.55
CA LYS A 45 -8.93 1.76 2.15
C LYS A 45 -7.70 2.58 1.75
N THR A 46 -6.70 2.65 2.61
CA THR A 46 -5.51 3.50 2.42
C THR A 46 -4.27 2.63 2.29
N TYR A 47 -3.47 2.93 1.26
CA TYR A 47 -2.14 2.35 1.12
C TYR A 47 -1.07 3.29 1.69
N TRP A 48 -0.21 2.74 2.54
CA TRP A 48 0.99 3.39 3.03
C TRP A 48 2.19 2.84 2.27
N LEU A 49 2.85 3.70 1.50
CA LEU A 49 3.95 3.31 0.63
C LEU A 49 5.28 3.66 1.30
N SER A 50 6.22 2.72 1.29
CA SER A 50 7.59 2.98 1.71
C SER A 50 8.29 3.89 0.69
N GLY A 51 9.20 4.74 1.19
CA GLY A 51 10.02 5.62 0.37
C GLY A 51 10.78 4.88 -0.74
N LYS A 52 11.06 5.59 -1.83
CA LYS A 52 11.80 5.07 -2.98
C LYS A 52 13.11 5.83 -3.14
N LEU A 53 14.14 5.13 -3.56
CA LEU A 53 15.46 5.70 -3.85
C LEU A 53 15.68 5.68 -5.36
N GLY A 54 16.01 6.83 -5.93
CA GLY A 54 16.29 6.96 -7.36
C GLY A 54 17.74 6.68 -7.75
N ALA A 55 18.61 6.54 -6.74
CA ALA A 55 20.04 6.43 -6.93
C ALA A 55 20.46 5.05 -7.46
N THR A 56 21.03 5.02 -8.66
CA THR A 56 21.64 3.83 -9.29
C THR A 56 23.17 3.97 -9.32
N SER A 57 23.90 2.99 -9.84
CA SER A 57 25.34 3.18 -10.12
C SER A 57 25.53 4.32 -11.15
N GLN A 58 24.74 4.29 -12.23
CA GLN A 58 24.76 5.30 -13.27
C GLN A 58 24.49 6.71 -12.74
N THR A 59 23.43 6.91 -11.93
CA THR A 59 23.14 8.27 -11.42
C THR A 59 24.18 8.75 -10.43
N ARG A 60 24.85 7.85 -9.70
CA ARG A 60 25.93 8.21 -8.77
C ARG A 60 27.20 8.72 -9.49
N GLU A 61 27.39 8.35 -10.75
CA GLU A 61 28.52 8.79 -11.58
C GLU A 61 28.22 10.11 -12.34
N MET A 62 26.99 10.61 -12.28
CA MET A 62 26.59 11.83 -12.99
C MET A 62 27.07 13.10 -12.28
N ASN A 63 27.75 13.97 -13.03
CA ASN A 63 28.16 15.31 -12.57
C ASN A 63 27.06 16.36 -12.77
N GLU A 64 26.19 16.19 -13.77
CA GLU A 64 25.10 17.09 -14.10
C GLU A 64 23.79 16.32 -14.30
N GLY A 65 22.65 16.95 -14.04
CA GLY A 65 21.32 16.34 -14.25
C GLY A 65 20.94 15.19 -13.31
N ARG A 66 21.80 14.86 -12.35
CA ARG A 66 21.62 13.75 -11.41
C ARG A 66 20.29 13.81 -10.66
N THR A 67 19.94 14.96 -10.11
CA THR A 67 18.68 15.14 -9.36
C THR A 67 17.47 14.81 -10.22
N ALA A 68 17.41 15.30 -11.46
CA ALA A 68 16.30 15.01 -12.37
C ALA A 68 16.21 13.52 -12.70
N ALA A 69 17.36 12.86 -12.95
CA ALA A 69 17.42 11.43 -13.22
C ALA A 69 16.96 10.59 -12.01
N GLU A 70 17.41 10.93 -10.80
CA GLU A 70 17.00 10.22 -9.58
C GLU A 70 15.52 10.47 -9.27
N THR A 71 14.99 11.69 -9.44
CA THR A 71 13.56 11.97 -9.30
C THR A 71 12.73 11.17 -10.31
N HIS A 72 13.17 11.08 -11.56
CA HIS A 72 12.50 10.27 -12.58
C HIS A 72 12.45 8.79 -12.18
N ASN A 73 13.55 8.25 -11.68
CA ASN A 73 13.62 6.86 -11.19
C ASN A 73 12.68 6.63 -10.01
N ILE A 74 12.63 7.56 -9.05
CA ILE A 74 11.70 7.51 -7.90
C ILE A 74 10.25 7.43 -8.39
N MET A 75 9.86 8.33 -9.29
CA MET A 75 8.49 8.38 -9.80
C MET A 75 8.13 7.12 -10.60
N ARG A 76 9.07 6.60 -11.39
CA ARG A 76 8.89 5.33 -12.11
C ARG A 76 8.67 4.16 -11.14
N SER A 77 9.45 4.04 -10.07
CA SER A 77 9.25 2.97 -9.08
C SER A 77 7.92 3.08 -8.32
N PHE A 78 7.37 4.29 -8.16
CA PHE A 78 6.01 4.45 -7.64
C PHE A 78 4.95 4.05 -8.65
N GLN A 79 5.11 4.39 -9.93
CA GLN A 79 4.20 3.97 -11.00
C GLN A 79 4.13 2.44 -11.10
N GLU A 80 5.27 1.76 -11.05
CA GLU A 80 5.36 0.30 -11.07
C GLU A 80 4.61 -0.32 -9.87
N LEU A 81 4.91 0.13 -8.65
CA LEU A 81 4.25 -0.36 -7.44
C LEU A 81 2.75 -0.10 -7.44
N LEU A 82 2.30 1.06 -7.91
CA LEU A 82 0.87 1.37 -8.01
C LEU A 82 0.20 0.47 -9.06
N GLY A 83 0.85 0.24 -10.20
CA GLY A 83 0.38 -0.67 -11.24
C GLY A 83 0.17 -2.09 -10.72
N GLU A 84 1.09 -2.61 -9.91
CA GLU A 84 0.95 -3.91 -9.24
C GLU A 84 -0.27 -3.98 -8.30
N LEU A 85 -0.67 -2.83 -7.75
CA LEU A 85 -1.84 -2.69 -6.89
C LEU A 85 -3.14 -2.34 -7.66
N GLY A 86 -3.10 -2.29 -8.99
CA GLY A 86 -4.23 -1.89 -9.82
C GLY A 86 -4.59 -0.41 -9.70
N MET A 87 -3.63 0.44 -9.36
CA MET A 87 -3.74 1.88 -9.17
C MET A 87 -2.80 2.65 -10.11
N ASP A 88 -2.92 3.97 -10.11
CA ASP A 88 -2.00 4.88 -10.79
C ASP A 88 -1.70 6.13 -9.93
N LEU A 89 -0.94 7.08 -10.50
CA LEU A 89 -0.54 8.31 -9.79
C LEU A 89 -1.73 9.19 -9.40
N SER A 90 -2.89 9.09 -10.06
CA SER A 90 -4.10 9.84 -9.69
C SER A 90 -4.71 9.38 -8.36
N ASN A 91 -4.34 8.19 -7.88
CA ASN A 91 -4.76 7.70 -6.56
C ASN A 91 -3.91 8.28 -5.41
N ILE A 92 -2.82 9.00 -5.70
CA ILE A 92 -1.98 9.62 -4.68
C ILE A 92 -2.67 10.88 -4.12
N VAL A 93 -2.91 10.89 -2.81
CA VAL A 93 -3.49 12.04 -2.10
C VAL A 93 -2.45 12.85 -1.32
N ARG A 94 -1.29 12.26 -1.00
CA ARG A 94 -0.20 12.90 -0.26
C ARG A 94 1.14 12.27 -0.61
N LEU A 95 2.16 13.10 -0.73
CA LEU A 95 3.57 12.68 -0.84
C LEU A 95 4.44 13.47 0.15
N GLN A 96 5.54 12.87 0.58
CA GLN A 96 6.58 13.51 1.36
C GLN A 96 7.91 13.36 0.63
N TYR A 97 8.64 14.46 0.51
CA TYR A 97 10.00 14.51 0.01
C TYR A 97 10.89 15.15 1.08
N THR A 98 12.14 14.71 1.15
CA THR A 98 13.17 15.18 2.10
C THR A 98 14.44 15.49 1.32
#